data_AF-A0A2A4PX48-F1
#
_entry.id   AF-A0A2A4PX48-F1
#
_cell.length_a   1.000
_cell.length_b   1.000
_cell.length_c   1.000
_cell.angle_alpha   90.00
_cell.angle_beta   90.00
_cell.angle_gamma   90.00
#
_symmetry.space_group_name_H-M   'P 1'
#
loop_
_entity.id
_entity.type
_entity.pdbx_description
1 polymer ?
#
loop_
_entity_poly.entity_id
_entity_poly.type
_entity_poly.pdbx_seq_one_letter_code
_entity_poly.pdbx_strand_id
1 'polypeptide(L)'
;MLQNNIIGTRNVYEAARLAGVQRVILASTNHVVGYYPMKQNPYKAIYDGRLSEVRRPFRLLDHTDIRPDSYYGVSKAFGESLGSYFHDAYGLSVICIRIGWVMTPDDPTFHPSALSLWLSHRDAAQVIQRSIEAPESVGYAIVHGMSKNALRIWDIESSKDIIGFEPDDGAKEDWSVQDGRGGATP
;
A
#
# COMPACT_ATOMS: atom_id res chain seq x y z
N MET A 1 8.55 -12.17 12.45
CA MET A 1 7.69 -10.99 12.59
C MET A 1 8.12 -10.05 13.71
N LEU A 2 8.11 -10.47 14.98
CA LEU A 2 8.42 -9.60 16.13
C LEU A 2 9.81 -8.93 16.07
N GLN A 3 10.87 -9.71 15.85
CA GLN A 3 12.24 -9.18 15.80
C GLN A 3 12.43 -8.18 14.66
N ASN A 4 12.04 -8.55 13.44
CA ASN A 4 12.36 -7.74 12.26
C ASN A 4 11.42 -6.54 12.10
N ASN A 5 10.12 -6.72 12.31
CA ASN A 5 9.13 -5.69 11.95
C ASN A 5 8.63 -4.87 13.14
N ILE A 6 8.77 -5.35 14.38
CA ILE A 6 8.40 -4.56 15.57
C ILE A 6 9.66 -3.92 16.15
N ILE A 7 10.60 -4.76 16.60
CA ILE A 7 11.85 -4.28 17.21
C ILE A 7 12.72 -3.58 16.16
N GLY A 8 12.91 -4.19 15.00
CA GLY A 8 13.71 -3.61 13.92
C GLY A 8 13.17 -2.26 13.45
N THR A 9 11.87 -2.16 13.17
CA THR A 9 11.25 -0.88 12.77
C THR A 9 11.38 0.18 13.86
N ARG A 10 11.15 -0.16 15.14
CA ARG A 10 11.38 0.80 16.24
C ARG A 10 12.82 1.29 16.31
N ASN A 11 13.78 0.39 16.11
CA ASN A 11 15.19 0.75 16.14
C ASN A 11 15.58 1.66 14.97
N VAL A 12 15.00 1.49 13.78
CA VAL A 12 15.20 2.40 12.65
C VAL A 12 14.68 3.80 12.97
N TYR A 13 13.46 3.92 13.52
CA TYR A 13 12.91 5.22 13.92
C TYR A 13 13.77 5.90 14.99
N GLU A 14 14.21 5.15 16.01
CA GLU A 14 15.04 5.69 17.08
C GLU A 14 16.44 6.11 16.57
N ALA A 15 17.04 5.31 15.70
CA ALA A 15 18.32 5.65 15.08
C ALA A 15 18.18 6.88 14.18
N ALA A 16 17.12 6.99 13.39
CA ALA A 16 16.82 8.15 12.57
C ALA A 16 16.69 9.42 13.42
N ARG A 17 15.96 9.35 14.53
CA ARG A 17 15.82 10.43 15.51
C ARG A 17 17.18 10.86 16.08
N LEU A 18 17.99 9.91 16.55
CA LEU A 18 19.30 10.19 17.14
C LEU A 18 20.31 10.75 16.13
N ALA A 19 20.22 10.34 14.87
CA ALA A 19 21.09 10.79 13.79
C ALA A 19 20.65 12.11 13.13
N GLY A 20 19.49 12.67 13.51
CA GLY A 20 18.96 13.89 12.90
C GLY A 20 18.47 13.69 11.45
N VAL A 21 18.05 12.47 11.09
CA VAL A 21 17.41 12.22 9.80
C VAL A 21 16.11 13.01 9.72
N GLN A 22 15.89 13.71 8.61
CA GLN A 22 14.71 14.57 8.45
C GLN A 22 13.44 13.79 8.09
N ARG A 23 13.57 12.71 7.33
CA ARG A 23 12.43 11.91 6.86
C ARG A 23 12.71 10.41 6.85
N VAL A 24 11.72 9.63 7.29
CA VAL A 24 11.67 8.17 7.13
C VAL A 24 10.52 7.80 6.19
N ILE A 25 10.83 7.02 5.15
CA ILE A 25 9.83 6.43 4.26
C ILE A 25 9.69 4.96 4.64
N LEU A 26 8.53 4.60 5.20
CA LEU A 26 8.24 3.23 5.60
C LEU A 26 7.55 2.50 4.44
N ALA A 27 8.17 1.42 3.97
CA ALA A 27 7.51 0.44 3.12
C ALA A 27 6.47 -0.35 3.94
N SER A 28 5.23 0.16 3.95
CA SER A 28 4.06 -0.54 4.49
C SER A 28 3.45 -1.46 3.43
N THR A 29 2.20 -1.86 3.58
CA THR A 29 1.58 -2.88 2.74
C THR A 29 0.06 -2.76 2.68
N ASN A 30 -0.51 -3.15 1.55
CA ASN A 30 -1.94 -3.40 1.41
C ASN A 30 -2.49 -4.44 2.42
N HIS A 31 -1.66 -5.35 2.94
CA HIS A 31 -2.07 -6.32 3.97
C HIS A 31 -2.54 -5.69 5.29
N VAL A 32 -2.29 -4.39 5.54
CA VAL A 32 -2.89 -3.65 6.67
C VAL A 32 -4.43 -3.59 6.54
N VAL A 33 -4.96 -3.70 5.33
CA VAL A 33 -6.40 -3.70 5.03
C VAL A 33 -6.88 -5.01 4.40
N GLY A 34 -6.06 -6.07 4.42
CA GLY A 34 -6.26 -7.27 3.59
C GLY A 34 -7.55 -8.05 3.83
N TYR A 35 -8.14 -8.01 5.03
CA TYR A 35 -9.43 -8.70 5.24
C TYR A 35 -10.62 -8.00 4.58
N TYR A 36 -10.50 -6.74 4.13
CA TYR A 36 -11.54 -6.13 3.31
C TYR A 36 -11.72 -6.89 1.97
N PRO A 37 -10.72 -6.97 1.08
CA PRO A 37 -10.84 -7.74 -0.15
C PRO A 37 -11.00 -9.24 0.06
N MET A 38 -10.61 -9.81 1.20
CA MET A 38 -10.79 -11.26 1.44
C MET A 38 -12.19 -11.63 1.96
N LYS A 39 -12.90 -10.72 2.63
CA LYS A 39 -14.13 -11.06 3.39
C LYS A 39 -15.34 -10.17 3.10
N GLN A 40 -15.18 -9.03 2.44
CA GLN A 40 -16.24 -8.03 2.30
C GLN A 40 -16.54 -7.69 0.85
N ASN A 41 -17.81 -7.80 0.45
CA ASN A 41 -18.28 -7.26 -0.82
C ASN A 41 -18.42 -5.72 -0.75
N PRO A 42 -18.19 -4.99 -1.85
CA PRO A 42 -17.90 -5.51 -3.19
C PRO A 42 -16.43 -5.89 -3.45
N TYR A 43 -15.52 -5.58 -2.52
CA TYR A 43 -14.06 -5.80 -2.70
C TYR A 43 -13.71 -7.26 -2.99
N LYS A 44 -14.34 -8.19 -2.27
CA LYS A 44 -14.15 -9.63 -2.49
C LYS A 44 -14.61 -10.08 -3.87
N ALA A 45 -15.75 -9.58 -4.35
CA ALA A 45 -16.21 -9.89 -5.70
C ALA A 45 -15.19 -9.45 -6.77
N ILE A 46 -14.54 -8.30 -6.59
CA ILE A 46 -13.46 -7.85 -7.47
C ILE A 46 -12.25 -8.79 -7.41
N TYR A 47 -11.78 -9.13 -6.20
CA TYR A 47 -10.64 -10.03 -6.02
C TYR A 47 -10.86 -11.43 -6.59
N ASP A 48 -12.10 -11.90 -6.58
CA ASP A 48 -12.48 -13.20 -7.12
C ASP A 48 -12.88 -13.13 -8.62
N GLY A 49 -12.79 -11.97 -9.27
CA GLY A 49 -13.16 -11.80 -10.68
C GLY A 49 -14.66 -11.84 -10.98
N ARG A 50 -15.53 -11.77 -9.96
CA ARG A 50 -16.99 -11.73 -10.11
C ARG A 50 -17.48 -10.31 -10.39
N LEU A 51 -16.97 -9.69 -11.46
CA LEU A 51 -17.22 -8.27 -11.78
C LEU A 51 -18.70 -7.96 -12.04
N SER A 52 -19.48 -8.92 -12.51
CA SER A 52 -20.94 -8.78 -12.70
C SER A 52 -21.73 -8.57 -11.40
N GLU A 53 -21.16 -8.93 -10.24
CA GLU A 53 -21.78 -8.72 -8.92
C GLU A 53 -21.49 -7.31 -8.35
N VAL A 54 -20.58 -6.56 -8.97
CA VAL A 54 -20.09 -5.28 -8.45
C VAL A 54 -20.97 -4.13 -8.92
N ARG A 55 -21.67 -3.49 -7.97
CA ARG A 55 -22.41 -2.24 -8.24
C ARG A 55 -21.49 -1.04 -7.96
N ARG A 56 -21.33 -0.16 -8.95
CA ARG A 56 -20.57 1.10 -8.84
C ARG A 56 -21.52 2.33 -8.77
N PRO A 57 -21.13 3.44 -8.12
CA PRO A 57 -19.89 3.60 -7.34
C PRO A 57 -19.96 2.86 -6.00
N PHE A 58 -18.79 2.52 -5.45
CA PHE A 58 -18.64 2.04 -4.08
C PHE A 58 -17.48 2.82 -3.42
N ARG A 59 -17.45 2.86 -2.07
CA ARG A 59 -16.37 3.52 -1.32
C ARG A 59 -15.04 2.81 -1.57
N LEU A 60 -14.02 3.55 -1.98
CA LEU A 60 -12.64 3.05 -2.01
C LEU A 60 -12.07 3.00 -0.59
N LEU A 61 -11.20 2.02 -0.31
CA LEU A 61 -10.46 1.92 0.94
C LEU A 61 -9.43 3.03 1.01
N ASP A 62 -9.48 3.84 2.05
CA ASP A 62 -8.60 4.98 2.25
C ASP A 62 -7.55 4.68 3.34
N HIS A 63 -6.70 5.65 3.62
CA HIS A 63 -5.59 5.51 4.55
C HIS A 63 -6.03 5.27 6.00
N THR A 64 -7.28 5.59 6.35
CA THR A 64 -7.85 5.40 7.70
C THR A 64 -8.34 3.98 7.95
N ASP A 65 -8.58 3.20 6.89
CA ASP A 65 -9.00 1.81 7.02
C ASP A 65 -7.88 0.93 7.59
N ILE A 66 -8.22 0.07 8.56
CA ILE A 66 -7.33 -0.93 9.14
C ILE A 66 -8.12 -2.22 9.38
N ARG A 67 -7.73 -3.30 8.70
CA ARG A 67 -8.29 -4.64 8.90
C ARG A 67 -7.28 -5.71 8.42
N PRO A 68 -6.19 -5.94 9.17
CA PRO A 68 -5.08 -6.75 8.69
C PRO A 68 -5.46 -8.21 8.50
N ASP A 69 -4.91 -8.85 7.47
CA ASP A 69 -5.17 -10.27 7.16
C ASP A 69 -4.19 -11.27 7.78
N SER A 70 -3.09 -10.76 8.35
CA SER A 70 -1.95 -11.57 8.77
C SER A 70 -1.13 -10.86 9.86
N TYR A 71 -0.29 -11.61 10.59
CA TYR A 71 0.69 -11.00 11.50
C TYR A 71 1.68 -10.09 10.75
N TYR A 72 1.88 -10.32 9.46
CA TYR A 72 2.62 -9.41 8.61
C TYR A 72 1.93 -8.05 8.50
N GLY A 73 0.65 -8.02 8.10
CA GLY A 73 -0.16 -6.81 8.08
C GLY A 73 -0.22 -6.10 9.44
N VAL A 74 -0.44 -6.86 10.53
CA VAL A 74 -0.44 -6.30 11.91
C VAL A 74 0.88 -5.60 12.22
N SER A 75 2.02 -6.22 11.87
CA SER A 75 3.33 -5.62 12.15
C SER A 75 3.60 -4.33 11.35
N LYS A 76 3.03 -4.21 10.14
CA LYS A 76 3.15 -3.01 9.34
C LYS A 76 2.24 -1.90 9.85
N ALA A 77 1.04 -2.24 10.31
CA ALA A 77 0.15 -1.30 11.01
C ALA A 77 0.79 -0.75 12.31
N PHE A 78 1.54 -1.58 13.04
CA PHE A 78 2.37 -1.11 14.15
C PHE A 78 3.40 -0.07 13.68
N GLY A 79 4.11 -0.35 12.58
CA GLY A 79 5.08 0.60 12.01
C GLY A 79 4.44 1.92 11.57
N GLU A 80 3.24 1.88 10.97
CA GLU A 80 2.46 3.08 10.64
C GLU A 80 2.14 3.91 11.88
N SER A 81 1.61 3.27 12.93
CA SER A 81 1.26 3.94 14.19
C SER A 81 2.49 4.50 14.90
N LEU A 82 3.61 3.77 14.86
CA LEU A 82 4.87 4.22 15.42
C LEU A 82 5.41 5.46 14.69
N GLY A 83 5.23 5.52 13.37
CA GLY A 83 5.54 6.69 12.57
C GLY A 83 4.81 7.94 13.03
N SER A 84 3.50 7.84 13.28
CA SER A 84 2.68 8.93 13.83
C SER A 84 3.22 9.38 15.19
N TYR A 85 3.51 8.44 16.09
CA TYR A 85 4.11 8.76 17.38
C TYR A 85 5.46 9.51 17.24
N PHE A 86 6.37 9.03 16.39
CA PHE A 86 7.67 9.66 16.21
C PHE A 86 7.59 11.06 15.57
N HIS A 87 6.59 11.28 14.73
CA HIS A 87 6.29 12.60 14.20
C HIS A 87 5.88 13.57 15.31
N ASP A 88 4.84 13.24 16.08
CA ASP A 88 4.30 14.15 17.09
C ASP A 88 5.24 14.33 18.28
N ALA A 89 5.96 13.27 18.68
CA ALA A 89 6.85 13.31 19.84
C ALA A 89 8.20 13.96 19.56
N TYR A 90 8.70 13.86 18.32
CA TYR A 90 10.09 14.23 17.99
C TYR A 90 10.26 15.06 16.72
N GLY A 91 9.17 15.40 16.02
CA GLY A 91 9.21 16.20 14.79
C GLY A 91 9.74 15.45 13.56
N LEU A 92 9.87 14.12 13.61
CA LEU A 92 10.37 13.35 12.47
C LEU A 92 9.32 13.34 11.35
N SER A 93 9.68 13.68 10.10
CA SER A 93 8.77 13.49 8.98
C SER A 93 8.68 12.00 8.62
N VAL A 94 7.47 11.47 8.46
CA VAL A 94 7.26 10.04 8.20
C VAL A 94 6.19 9.84 7.15
N ILE A 95 6.53 9.13 6.07
CA ILE A 95 5.58 8.77 5.03
C ILE A 95 5.53 7.25 4.92
N CYS A 96 4.35 6.68 5.15
CA CYS A 96 4.10 5.25 5.08
C CYS A 96 3.42 4.90 3.77
N ILE A 97 4.08 4.11 2.93
CA ILE A 97 3.54 3.70 1.63
C ILE A 97 2.90 2.32 1.79
N ARG A 98 1.57 2.23 1.72
CA ARG A 98 0.85 0.95 1.59
C ARG A 98 1.01 0.44 0.17
N ILE A 99 2.11 -0.30 -0.05
CA ILE A 99 2.46 -0.87 -1.35
C ILE A 99 1.41 -1.93 -1.72
N GLY A 100 0.92 -1.86 -2.96
CA GLY A 100 0.12 -2.89 -3.62
C GLY A 100 0.97 -4.13 -3.92
N TRP A 101 1.09 -4.50 -5.19
CA TRP A 101 1.89 -5.65 -5.61
C TRP A 101 2.87 -5.28 -6.73
N VAL A 102 4.15 -5.18 -6.36
CA VAL A 102 5.30 -5.11 -7.29
C VAL A 102 5.78 -6.53 -7.55
N MET A 103 5.87 -6.94 -8.81
CA MET A 103 6.08 -8.35 -9.20
C MET A 103 7.04 -8.48 -10.39
N THR A 104 7.59 -9.69 -10.57
CA THR A 104 8.40 -10.06 -11.74
C THR A 104 7.80 -11.33 -12.37
N PRO A 105 7.39 -11.32 -13.65
CA PRO A 105 7.44 -10.19 -14.59
C PRO A 105 6.51 -9.04 -14.16
N ASP A 106 6.76 -7.83 -14.67
CA ASP A 106 5.92 -6.64 -14.39
C ASP A 106 4.61 -6.68 -15.20
N ASP A 107 3.82 -7.73 -14.96
CA ASP A 107 2.60 -8.07 -15.69
C ASP A 107 1.54 -8.67 -14.73
N PRO A 108 0.43 -7.96 -14.46
CA PRO A 108 -0.61 -8.41 -13.54
C PRO A 108 -1.70 -9.27 -14.19
N THR A 109 -1.59 -9.61 -15.48
CA THR A 109 -2.68 -10.20 -16.27
C THR A 109 -2.99 -11.67 -15.96
N PHE A 110 -2.45 -12.24 -14.88
CA PHE A 110 -2.69 -13.62 -14.48
C PHE A 110 -3.84 -13.80 -13.47
N HIS A 111 -4.27 -12.73 -12.78
CA HIS A 111 -5.34 -12.83 -11.78
C HIS A 111 -6.04 -11.48 -11.51
N PRO A 112 -7.36 -11.43 -11.27
CA PRO A 112 -8.09 -10.19 -11.00
C PRO A 112 -7.59 -9.43 -9.75
N SER A 113 -7.18 -10.12 -8.69
CA SER A 113 -6.54 -9.45 -7.54
C SER A 113 -5.20 -8.80 -7.89
N ALA A 114 -4.44 -9.37 -8.83
CA ALA A 114 -3.19 -8.80 -9.32
C ALA A 114 -3.49 -7.53 -10.14
N LEU A 115 -4.48 -7.57 -11.05
CA LEU A 115 -4.95 -6.38 -11.76
C LEU A 115 -5.38 -5.26 -10.80
N SER A 116 -6.02 -5.62 -9.69
CA SER A 116 -6.44 -4.68 -8.65
C SER A 116 -5.22 -4.05 -7.94
N LEU A 117 -4.28 -4.87 -7.46
CA LEU A 117 -3.16 -4.47 -6.61
C LEU A 117 -1.93 -3.92 -7.34
N TRP A 118 -1.82 -4.11 -8.65
CA TRP A 118 -0.58 -3.87 -9.38
C TRP A 118 0.02 -2.49 -9.12
N LEU A 119 1.32 -2.48 -8.89
CA LEU A 119 2.15 -1.30 -8.90
C LEU A 119 3.31 -1.58 -9.86
N SER A 120 3.31 -0.93 -11.02
CA SER A 120 4.36 -1.10 -12.02
C SER A 120 5.72 -0.72 -11.44
N HIS A 121 6.81 -1.21 -12.03
CA HIS A 121 8.16 -0.84 -11.58
C HIS A 121 8.41 0.67 -11.73
N ARG A 122 7.83 1.29 -12.76
CA ARG A 122 7.90 2.74 -12.99
C ARG A 122 7.16 3.51 -11.90
N ASP A 123 5.93 3.12 -11.60
CA ASP A 123 5.11 3.79 -10.59
C ASP A 123 5.65 3.53 -9.17
N ALA A 124 6.27 2.38 -8.93
CA ALA A 124 6.99 2.10 -7.68
C ALA A 124 8.16 3.06 -7.47
N ALA A 125 8.94 3.34 -8.52
CA ALA A 125 9.99 4.35 -8.46
C ALA A 125 9.39 5.75 -8.24
N GLN A 126 8.30 6.08 -8.92
CA GLN A 126 7.64 7.37 -8.82
C GLN A 126 7.11 7.64 -7.40
N VAL A 127 6.40 6.69 -6.75
CA VAL A 127 5.85 6.90 -5.40
C VAL A 127 6.95 7.09 -4.35
N ILE A 128 8.08 6.40 -4.50
CA ILE A 128 9.25 6.56 -3.62
C ILE A 128 9.86 7.95 -3.85
N GLN A 129 10.11 8.33 -5.10
CA GLN A 129 10.66 9.65 -5.44
C GLN A 129 9.77 10.77 -4.89
N ARG A 130 8.46 10.69 -5.09
CA ARG A 130 7.48 11.65 -4.57
C ARG A 130 7.47 11.73 -3.05
N SER A 131 7.63 10.60 -2.38
CA SER A 131 7.76 10.57 -0.92
C SER A 131 9.06 11.23 -0.42
N ILE A 132 10.16 11.12 -1.18
CA ILE A 132 11.41 11.82 -0.86
C ILE A 132 11.24 13.33 -1.05
N GLU A 133 10.64 13.75 -2.17
CA GLU A 133 10.48 15.15 -2.59
C GLU A 133 9.31 15.89 -1.89
N ALA A 134 8.45 15.18 -1.18
CA ALA A 134 7.26 15.75 -0.55
C ALA A 134 7.61 16.95 0.37
N PRO A 135 6.78 17.99 0.44
CA PRO A 135 7.06 19.16 1.27
C PRO A 135 7.12 18.78 2.76
N GLU A 136 7.91 19.50 3.55
CA GLU A 136 8.05 19.25 5.00
C GLU A 136 6.72 19.35 5.76
N SER A 137 5.78 20.16 5.25
CA SER A 137 4.44 20.34 5.81
C SER A 137 3.58 19.09 5.83
N VAL A 138 3.95 18.03 5.09
CA VAL A 138 3.27 16.73 5.16
C VAL A 138 3.37 16.13 6.57
N GLY A 139 4.50 16.33 7.27
CA GLY A 139 4.69 15.78 8.61
C GLY A 139 4.61 14.26 8.63
N TYR A 140 3.45 13.72 9.01
CA TYR A 140 3.10 12.30 8.97
C TYR A 140 1.99 12.02 7.94
N ALA A 141 2.18 11.01 7.10
CA ALA A 141 1.13 10.54 6.19
C ALA A 141 1.18 9.05 5.90
N ILE A 142 0.03 8.47 5.59
CA ILE A 142 -0.12 7.16 4.97
C ILE A 142 -0.65 7.37 3.56
N VAL A 143 0.03 6.80 2.56
CA VAL A 143 -0.34 6.89 1.15
C VAL A 143 -0.44 5.49 0.53
N HIS A 144 -1.24 5.36 -0.53
CA HIS A 144 -1.36 4.13 -1.30
C HIS A 144 -0.42 4.15 -2.50
N GLY A 145 0.38 3.09 -2.63
CA GLY A 145 1.25 2.84 -3.78
C GLY A 145 0.64 1.78 -4.69
N MET A 146 -0.23 2.21 -5.61
CA MET A 146 -0.80 1.38 -6.68
C MET A 146 -0.81 2.19 -7.98
N SER A 147 -0.67 1.50 -9.12
CA SER A 147 -0.89 2.11 -10.45
C SER A 147 -2.36 2.49 -10.64
N LYS A 148 -2.71 3.20 -11.72
CA LYS A 148 -4.09 3.65 -12.05
C LYS A 148 -4.97 2.50 -12.56
N ASN A 149 -5.05 1.42 -11.78
CA ASN A 149 -5.73 0.19 -12.16
C ASN A 149 -7.25 0.37 -12.29
N ALA A 150 -7.84 -0.22 -13.32
CA ALA A 150 -9.29 -0.18 -13.56
C ALA A 150 -10.10 -0.90 -12.47
N LEU A 151 -9.54 -1.99 -11.93
CA LEU A 151 -10.14 -2.78 -10.87
C LEU A 151 -9.78 -2.29 -9.45
N ARG A 152 -9.20 -1.08 -9.30
CA ARG A 152 -8.76 -0.61 -7.98
C ARG A 152 -9.90 -0.53 -6.96
N ILE A 153 -9.58 -0.89 -5.73
CA ILE A 153 -10.43 -0.72 -4.55
C ILE A 153 -9.84 0.23 -3.49
N TRP A 154 -8.69 0.84 -3.77
CA TRP A 154 -7.95 1.74 -2.89
C TRP A 154 -8.05 3.17 -3.43
N ASP A 155 -8.17 4.12 -2.51
CA ASP A 155 -8.06 5.52 -2.84
C ASP A 155 -6.59 5.90 -3.07
N ILE A 156 -6.28 6.31 -4.30
CA ILE A 156 -4.96 6.83 -4.70
C ILE A 156 -4.97 8.35 -4.92
N GLU A 157 -6.14 8.99 -4.88
CA GLU A 157 -6.24 10.44 -5.07
C GLU A 157 -5.63 11.17 -3.86
N SER A 158 -5.83 10.66 -2.65
CA SER A 158 -5.12 11.18 -1.47
C SER A 158 -3.59 11.08 -1.59
N SER A 159 -3.05 10.06 -2.24
CA SER A 159 -1.59 10.00 -2.51
C SER A 159 -1.14 11.13 -3.43
N LYS A 160 -1.95 11.52 -4.42
CA LYS A 160 -1.69 12.67 -5.28
C LYS A 160 -1.72 13.97 -4.48
N ASP A 161 -2.73 14.15 -3.64
CA ASP A 161 -2.89 15.38 -2.86
C ASP A 161 -1.79 15.56 -1.81
N ILE A 162 -1.33 14.46 -1.18
CA ILE A 162 -0.34 14.52 -0.09
C ILE A 162 1.09 14.63 -0.63
N ILE A 163 1.47 13.81 -1.62
CA ILE A 163 2.87 13.70 -2.09
C ILE A 163 3.05 13.97 -3.58
N GLY A 164 1.99 14.27 -4.33
CA GLY A 164 2.07 14.47 -5.79
C GLY A 164 2.30 13.16 -6.56
N PHE A 165 1.94 12.01 -5.99
CA PHE A 165 2.01 10.72 -6.68
C PHE A 165 0.86 10.59 -7.69
N GLU A 166 1.21 10.53 -8.98
CA GLU A 166 0.26 10.43 -10.07
C GLU A 166 0.74 9.33 -11.02
N PRO A 167 0.29 8.08 -10.82
CA PRO A 167 0.84 6.93 -11.52
C PRO A 167 0.68 7.06 -13.05
N ASP A 168 1.69 6.64 -13.81
CA ASP A 168 1.71 6.69 -15.27
C ASP A 168 1.08 5.44 -15.88
N ASP A 169 1.18 4.30 -15.19
CA ASP A 169 0.66 3.02 -15.67
C ASP A 169 -0.70 2.68 -15.02
N GLY A 170 -1.38 1.67 -15.56
CA GLY A 170 -2.62 1.17 -15.00
C GLY A 170 -3.10 -0.10 -15.67
N ALA A 171 -3.36 -1.14 -14.87
CA ALA A 171 -3.89 -2.41 -15.34
C ALA A 171 -5.31 -2.24 -15.90
N LYS A 172 -5.61 -2.98 -16.98
CA LYS A 172 -6.96 -3.11 -17.55
C LYS A 172 -7.78 -4.13 -16.77
N GLU A 173 -8.99 -4.42 -17.25
CA GLU A 173 -9.88 -5.42 -16.62
C GLU A 173 -9.68 -6.83 -17.16
N ASP A 174 -8.92 -7.01 -18.23
CA ASP A 174 -8.69 -8.32 -18.86
C ASP A 174 -7.58 -9.11 -18.15
N TRP A 175 -7.87 -10.36 -17.77
CA TRP A 175 -6.87 -11.33 -17.30
C TRP A 175 -7.01 -12.65 -18.04
N SER A 176 -5.91 -13.42 -18.06
CA SER A 176 -5.86 -14.79 -18.54
C SER A 176 -5.50 -15.72 -17.38
N VAL A 177 -6.22 -16.82 -17.24
CA VAL A 177 -5.87 -17.83 -16.24
C VAL A 177 -4.61 -18.53 -16.71
N GLN A 178 -3.48 -18.30 -16.05
CA GLN A 178 -2.29 -19.10 -16.26
C GLN A 178 -2.37 -20.35 -15.39
N ASP A 179 -2.47 -21.52 -16.03
CA ASP A 179 -2.33 -22.80 -15.33
C ASP A 179 -0.93 -22.90 -14.70
N GLY A 180 -0.85 -22.86 -13.37
CA GLY A 180 0.24 -23.52 -12.65
C GLY A 180 1.21 -22.69 -11.81
N ARG A 181 1.00 -21.40 -11.50
CA ARG A 181 1.80 -20.70 -10.46
C ARG A 181 0.98 -19.66 -9.71
N GLY A 182 0.71 -19.90 -8.42
CA GLY A 182 0.00 -18.89 -7.61
C GLY A 182 -0.40 -19.31 -6.21
N GLY A 183 0.34 -20.22 -5.57
CA GLY A 183 0.22 -20.45 -4.13
C GLY A 183 1.04 -19.42 -3.36
N ALA A 184 0.66 -18.14 -3.40
CA ALA A 184 0.93 -17.28 -2.25
C ALA A 184 -0.16 -17.62 -1.24
N THR A 185 0.21 -18.45 -0.26
CA THR A 185 -0.65 -18.94 0.83
C THR A 185 -1.49 -17.81 1.42
N PRO A 186 -2.79 -18.07 1.72
CA PRO A 186 -3.71 -17.10 2.30
C PRO A 186 -3.32 -16.61 3.70
#